data_AF-A0AB34PM07-F1
#
_entry.id   AF-A0AB34PM07-F1
#
_cell.length_a   1.000
_cell.length_b   1.000
_cell.length_c   1.000
_cell.angle_alpha   90.00
_cell.angle_beta   90.00
_cell.angle_gamma   90.00
#
_symmetry.space_group_name_H-M   'P 1'
#
loop_
_entity.id
_entity.type
_entity.pdbx_description
1 polymer ?
#
loop_
_entity_poly.entity_id
_entity_poly.type
_entity_poly.pdbx_seq_one_letter_code
_entity_poly.pdbx_strand_id
1 'polypeptide(L)'
;MTAIRFSYYELSLLSFLRESHPEKADDIPFVKERAAAASEVYAEAFDTGLPIAECIGIANKTLYAGLHFSRHDTISSVLWNEFSAEVPLEAVRETAIRLCPLLESIFAKYPISDEFAYMPEYNSLYTEITGFVQLKLEEDGKL
;
A
#
# COMPACT_ATOMS: atom_id res chain seq x y z
N MET A 1 19.96 -11.18 -23.17
CA MET A 1 19.08 -10.85 -22.04
C MET A 1 19.95 -10.46 -20.86
N THR A 2 20.08 -9.18 -20.56
CA THR A 2 20.71 -8.71 -19.33
C THR A 2 19.82 -9.09 -18.15
N ALA A 3 20.30 -9.95 -17.26
CA ALA A 3 19.61 -10.24 -16.01
C ALA A 3 19.52 -8.94 -15.21
N ILE A 4 18.31 -8.42 -15.03
CA ILE A 4 18.06 -7.33 -14.10
C ILE A 4 18.33 -7.91 -12.70
N ARG A 5 19.48 -7.53 -12.11
CA ARG A 5 19.77 -7.85 -10.72
C ARG A 5 19.14 -6.76 -9.87
N PHE A 6 18.20 -7.17 -9.02
CA PHE A 6 17.65 -6.28 -8.02
C PHE A 6 18.47 -6.38 -6.72
N SER A 7 18.65 -5.27 -6.03
CA SER A 7 19.21 -5.23 -4.68
C SER A 7 18.22 -5.81 -3.66
N TYR A 8 18.67 -6.07 -2.44
CA TYR A 8 17.80 -6.52 -1.35
C TYR A 8 16.62 -5.56 -1.13
N TYR A 9 16.89 -4.25 -1.06
CA TYR A 9 15.86 -3.23 -0.84
C TYR A 9 14.89 -3.10 -2.02
N GLU A 10 15.36 -3.26 -3.26
CA GLU A 10 14.49 -3.25 -4.44
C GLU A 10 13.53 -4.45 -4.43
N LEU A 11 14.03 -5.66 -4.10
CA LEU A 11 13.19 -6.86 -4.02
C LEU A 11 12.16 -6.75 -2.88
N SER A 12 12.57 -6.29 -1.70
CA SER A 12 11.68 -6.09 -0.56
C SER A 12 10.57 -5.10 -0.87
N LEU A 13 10.93 -3.93 -1.42
CA LEU A 13 9.95 -2.91 -1.78
C LEU A 13 9.02 -3.38 -2.90
N LEU A 14 9.54 -4.01 -3.95
CA LEU A 14 8.72 -4.51 -5.05
C LEU A 14 7.72 -5.59 -4.58
N SER A 15 8.16 -6.47 -3.68
CA SER A 15 7.26 -7.47 -3.07
C SER A 15 6.14 -6.78 -2.29
N PHE A 16 6.49 -5.80 -1.45
CA PHE A 16 5.54 -5.04 -0.65
C PHE A 16 4.56 -4.23 -1.51
N LEU A 17 5.03 -3.53 -2.55
CA LEU A 17 4.16 -2.78 -3.46
C LEU A 17 3.24 -3.70 -4.24
N ARG A 18 3.73 -4.87 -4.69
CA ARG A 18 2.85 -5.83 -5.35
C ARG A 18 1.74 -6.27 -4.42
N GLU A 19 2.01 -6.50 -3.15
CA GLU A 19 0.97 -6.91 -2.20
C GLU A 19 -0.01 -5.79 -1.89
N SER A 20 0.49 -4.64 -1.45
CA SER A 20 -0.31 -3.58 -0.81
C SER A 20 -0.52 -2.33 -1.67
N HIS A 21 0.28 -2.07 -2.70
CA HIS A 21 0.20 -0.86 -3.53
C HIS A 21 0.36 -1.20 -5.01
N PRO A 22 -0.52 -2.05 -5.58
CA PRO A 22 -0.36 -2.58 -6.93
C PRO A 22 -0.27 -1.48 -8.00
N GLU A 23 -0.84 -0.29 -7.76
CA GLU A 23 -0.73 0.88 -8.63
C GLU A 23 0.68 1.49 -8.70
N LYS A 24 1.55 1.19 -7.72
CA LYS A 24 2.95 1.63 -7.66
C LYS A 24 3.94 0.54 -8.03
N ALA A 25 3.49 -0.72 -8.14
CA ALA A 25 4.37 -1.87 -8.35
C ALA A 25 5.13 -1.84 -9.69
N ASP A 26 4.58 -1.16 -10.70
CA ASP A 26 5.20 -1.01 -12.02
C ASP A 26 6.05 0.27 -12.16
N ASP A 27 6.08 1.12 -11.12
CA ASP A 27 6.93 2.33 -11.07
C ASP A 27 8.38 1.94 -10.71
N ILE A 28 9.08 1.37 -11.68
CA ILE A 28 10.48 0.94 -11.51
C ILE A 28 11.41 2.10 -11.11
N PRO A 29 11.30 3.32 -11.67
CA PRO A 29 12.08 4.46 -11.18
C PRO A 29 11.87 4.73 -9.69
N PHE A 30 10.62 4.78 -9.21
CA PHE A 30 10.31 4.93 -7.78
C PHE A 30 10.96 3.85 -6.93
N VAL A 31 10.85 2.57 -7.34
CA VAL A 31 11.43 1.45 -6.60
C VAL A 31 12.95 1.59 -6.48
N LYS A 32 13.63 1.94 -7.58
CA LYS A 32 15.09 2.10 -7.60
C LYS A 32 15.56 3.26 -6.75
N GLU A 33 14.95 4.43 -6.90
CA GLU A 33 15.29 5.63 -6.13
C GLU A 33 15.08 5.37 -4.63
N ARG A 34 13.94 4.78 -4.27
CA ARG A 34 13.60 4.48 -2.88
C ARG A 34 14.54 3.45 -2.25
N ALA A 35 14.89 2.41 -3.00
CA ALA A 35 15.82 1.39 -2.53
C ALA A 35 17.26 1.91 -2.40
N ALA A 36 17.70 2.78 -3.31
CA ALA A 36 18.99 3.44 -3.23
C ALA A 36 19.07 4.33 -1.98
N ALA A 37 18.05 5.16 -1.72
CA ALA A 37 17.98 6.00 -0.53
C ALA A 37 18.01 5.16 0.76
N ALA A 38 17.26 4.05 0.82
CA ALA A 38 17.29 3.13 1.97
C ALA A 38 18.68 2.51 2.18
N SER A 39 19.38 2.17 1.10
CA SER A 39 20.76 1.65 1.16
C SER A 39 21.77 2.70 1.62
N GLU A 40 21.60 3.95 1.21
CA GLU A 40 22.47 5.06 1.58
C GLU A 40 22.37 5.37 3.08
N VAL A 41 21.15 5.56 3.59
CA VAL A 41 20.95 5.83 5.03
C VAL A 41 21.38 4.65 5.91
N TYR A 42 21.29 3.41 5.41
CA TYR A 42 21.84 2.25 6.10
C TYR A 42 23.37 2.36 6.23
N ALA A 43 24.05 2.67 5.14
CA ALA A 43 25.51 2.78 5.10
C ALA A 43 25.98 3.92 6.01
N GLU A 44 25.33 5.08 5.95
CA GLU A 44 25.61 6.21 6.85
C GLU A 44 25.43 5.82 8.33
N ALA A 45 24.31 5.19 8.67
CA ALA A 45 24.04 4.73 10.03
C ALA A 45 25.11 3.73 10.51
N PHE A 46 25.51 2.79 9.65
CA PHE A 46 26.54 1.81 9.95
C PHE A 46 27.92 2.48 10.16
N ASP A 47 28.28 3.44 9.32
CA ASP A 47 29.55 4.18 9.40
C ASP A 47 29.62 5.06 10.66
N THR A 48 28.48 5.54 11.17
CA THR A 48 28.41 6.23 12.46
C THR A 48 28.50 5.30 13.69
N GLY A 49 28.60 3.98 13.47
CA GLY A 49 28.78 2.99 14.53
C GLY A 49 27.49 2.54 15.22
N LEU A 50 26.32 2.80 14.61
CA LEU A 50 25.05 2.31 15.15
C LEU A 50 24.97 0.78 15.10
N PRO A 51 24.24 0.15 16.04
CA PRO A 51 23.96 -1.28 15.97
C PRO A 51 23.24 -1.65 14.67
N ILE A 52 23.54 -2.82 14.10
CA ILE A 52 22.94 -3.29 12.83
C ILE A 52 21.40 -3.22 12.86
N ALA A 53 20.77 -3.55 13.99
CA ALA A 53 19.32 -3.48 14.13
C ALA A 53 18.76 -2.06 13.96
N GLU A 54 19.47 -1.03 14.45
CA GLU A 54 19.09 0.37 14.27
C GLU A 54 19.30 0.83 12.83
N CYS A 55 20.41 0.42 12.19
CA CYS A 55 20.65 0.69 10.77
C CYS A 55 19.52 0.12 9.89
N ILE A 56 19.10 -1.13 10.15
CA ILE A 56 17.96 -1.75 9.45
C ILE A 56 16.67 -0.96 9.71
N GLY A 57 16.43 -0.51 10.94
CA GLY A 57 15.25 0.30 11.29
C GLY A 57 15.21 1.62 10.50
N ILE A 58 16.32 2.34 10.40
CA ILE A 58 16.44 3.59 9.64
C ILE A 58 16.23 3.35 8.15
N ALA A 59 16.84 2.31 7.60
CA ALA A 59 16.67 1.92 6.21
C ALA A 59 15.21 1.57 5.90
N ASN A 60 14.55 0.77 6.74
CA ASN A 60 13.15 0.38 6.56
C ASN A 60 12.21 1.58 6.68
N LYS A 61 12.46 2.50 7.63
CA LYS A 61 11.69 3.74 7.75
C LYS A 61 11.77 4.55 6.46
N THR A 62 12.95 4.63 5.86
CA THR A 62 13.14 5.31 4.57
C THR A 62 12.45 4.54 3.44
N LEU A 63 12.62 3.22 3.38
CA LEU A 63 12.09 2.36 2.32
C LEU A 63 10.56 2.43 2.23
N TYR A 64 9.86 2.38 3.37
CA TYR A 64 8.40 2.30 3.44
C TYR A 64 7.69 3.62 3.76
N ALA A 65 8.43 4.74 3.85
CA ALA A 65 7.86 6.05 4.11
C ALA A 65 6.76 6.43 3.12
N GLY A 66 5.61 6.85 3.65
CA GLY A 66 4.42 7.21 2.88
C GLY A 66 3.67 6.04 2.27
N LEU A 67 3.99 4.80 2.67
CA LEU A 67 3.37 3.57 2.17
C LEU A 67 2.74 2.72 3.28
N HIS A 68 2.69 3.19 4.54
CA HIS A 68 2.08 2.42 5.62
C HIS A 68 0.56 2.33 5.49
N PHE A 69 -0.09 3.40 5.02
CA PHE A 69 -1.49 3.33 4.64
C PHE A 69 -1.65 2.87 3.19
N SER A 70 -2.34 1.75 2.99
CA SER A 70 -2.72 1.26 1.66
C SER A 70 -4.21 1.46 1.38
N ARG A 71 -4.49 2.13 0.26
CA ARG A 71 -5.86 2.25 -0.29
C ARG A 71 -6.39 0.88 -0.72
N HIS A 72 -5.56 0.12 -1.42
CA HIS A 72 -5.91 -1.21 -1.90
C HIS A 72 -6.27 -2.16 -0.76
N ASP A 73 -5.49 -2.18 0.33
CA ASP A 73 -5.71 -3.06 1.47
C ASP A 73 -6.92 -2.62 2.29
N THR A 74 -7.18 -1.31 2.38
CA THR A 74 -8.39 -0.79 3.01
C THR A 74 -9.64 -1.24 2.23
N ILE A 75 -9.63 -1.12 0.90
CA ILE A 75 -10.74 -1.61 0.06
C ILE A 75 -10.88 -3.13 0.18
N SER A 76 -9.77 -3.87 0.12
CA SER A 76 -9.77 -5.33 0.28
C SER A 76 -10.36 -5.74 1.63
N SER A 77 -10.05 -5.01 2.70
CA SER A 77 -10.61 -5.23 4.04
C SER A 77 -12.11 -4.99 4.08
N VAL A 78 -12.60 -3.90 3.46
CA VAL A 78 -14.04 -3.64 3.36
C VAL A 78 -14.75 -4.77 2.60
N LEU A 79 -14.22 -5.17 1.44
CA LEU A 79 -14.79 -6.26 0.64
C LEU A 79 -14.85 -7.58 1.43
N TRP A 80 -13.78 -7.90 2.14
CA TRP A 80 -13.69 -9.11 2.94
C TRP A 80 -14.64 -9.10 4.15
N ASN A 81 -14.69 -8.00 4.89
CA ASN A 81 -15.44 -7.94 6.14
C ASN A 81 -16.94 -7.73 5.92
N GLU A 82 -17.30 -6.86 4.96
CA GLU A 82 -18.68 -6.39 4.79
C GLU A 82 -19.40 -7.09 3.61
N PHE A 83 -18.65 -7.61 2.63
CA PHE A 83 -19.20 -8.12 1.36
C PHE A 83 -18.72 -9.54 1.02
N SER A 84 -18.40 -10.36 2.03
CA SER A 84 -17.91 -11.74 1.81
C SER A 84 -18.95 -12.69 1.22
N ALA A 85 -20.24 -12.36 1.28
CA ALA A 85 -21.29 -13.14 0.63
C ALA A 85 -21.38 -12.85 -0.88
N GLU A 86 -20.99 -11.65 -1.29
CA GLU A 86 -21.08 -11.14 -2.66
C GLU A 86 -19.75 -11.26 -3.41
N VAL A 87 -18.63 -11.13 -2.70
CA VAL A 87 -17.28 -11.14 -3.26
C VAL A 87 -16.48 -12.30 -2.66
N PRO A 88 -16.16 -13.34 -3.44
CA PRO A 88 -15.37 -14.46 -2.95
C PRO A 88 -13.91 -14.03 -2.72
N LEU A 89 -13.23 -14.70 -1.79
CA LEU A 89 -11.87 -14.34 -1.32
C LEU A 89 -10.87 -14.17 -2.47
N GLU A 90 -10.91 -15.07 -3.44
CA GLU A 90 -10.04 -15.08 -4.61
C GLU A 90 -10.23 -13.84 -5.52
N ALA A 91 -11.41 -13.23 -5.49
CA ALA A 91 -11.73 -12.06 -6.30
C ALA A 91 -11.49 -10.73 -5.57
N VAL A 92 -11.40 -10.73 -4.22
CA VAL A 92 -11.26 -9.51 -3.40
C VAL A 92 -10.17 -8.59 -3.93
N ARG A 93 -8.99 -9.14 -4.20
CA ARG A 93 -7.82 -8.39 -4.65
C ARG A 93 -8.03 -7.75 -6.01
N GLU A 94 -8.52 -8.51 -6.99
CA GLU A 94 -8.78 -7.97 -8.33
C GLU A 94 -9.93 -6.95 -8.32
N THR A 95 -10.95 -7.17 -7.50
CA THR A 95 -12.06 -6.23 -7.30
C THR A 95 -11.59 -4.94 -6.62
N ALA A 96 -10.72 -5.02 -5.62
CA ALA A 96 -10.13 -3.84 -4.98
C ALA A 96 -9.33 -3.00 -5.98
N ILE A 97 -8.56 -3.63 -6.87
CA ILE A 97 -7.85 -2.94 -7.97
C ILE A 97 -8.83 -2.19 -8.88
N ARG A 98 -9.96 -2.81 -9.26
CA ARG A 98 -10.98 -2.16 -10.12
C ARG A 98 -11.69 -1.00 -9.43
N LEU A 99 -11.96 -1.12 -8.13
CA LEU A 99 -12.68 -0.10 -7.35
C LEU A 99 -11.80 1.09 -6.95
N CYS A 100 -10.51 0.87 -6.73
CA CYS A 100 -9.56 1.90 -6.30
C CYS A 100 -9.68 3.23 -7.08
N PRO A 101 -9.63 3.26 -8.43
CA PRO A 101 -9.76 4.52 -9.18
C PRO A 101 -11.13 5.21 -9.04
N LEU A 102 -12.20 4.46 -8.71
CA LEU A 102 -13.55 5.02 -8.52
C LEU A 102 -13.68 5.71 -7.15
N LEU A 103 -12.89 5.27 -6.17
CA LEU A 103 -12.88 5.78 -4.80
C LEU A 103 -11.94 6.97 -4.61
N GLU A 104 -11.24 7.44 -5.66
CA GLU A 104 -10.24 8.51 -5.56
C GLU A 104 -10.82 9.80 -4.95
N SER A 105 -12.07 10.14 -5.32
CA SER A 105 -12.77 11.31 -4.77
C SER A 105 -13.12 11.19 -3.29
N ILE A 106 -13.27 9.96 -2.77
CA ILE A 106 -13.47 9.70 -1.35
C ILE A 106 -12.13 9.83 -0.63
N PHE A 107 -11.09 9.14 -1.09
CA PHE A 107 -9.75 9.23 -0.50
C PHE A 107 -9.22 10.67 -0.44
N ALA A 108 -9.50 11.50 -1.46
CA ALA A 108 -9.08 12.89 -1.52
C ALA A 108 -9.64 13.78 -0.38
N LYS A 109 -10.69 13.35 0.32
CA LYS A 109 -11.27 14.07 1.47
C LYS A 109 -10.45 13.89 2.75
N TYR A 110 -9.55 12.89 2.79
CA TYR A 110 -8.87 12.46 4.00
C TYR A 110 -7.37 12.82 3.96
N PRO A 111 -6.78 13.19 5.12
CA PRO A 111 -5.36 13.46 5.23
C PRO A 111 -4.55 12.15 5.28
N ILE A 112 -4.53 11.41 4.18
CA ILE A 112 -3.83 10.11 4.09
C ILE A 112 -2.35 10.31 4.38
N SER A 113 -1.88 9.56 5.37
CA SER A 113 -0.51 9.55 5.90
C SER A 113 -0.21 8.16 6.46
N ASP A 114 1.03 7.94 6.88
CA ASP A 114 1.46 6.66 7.43
C ASP A 114 0.73 6.30 8.73
N GLU A 115 0.34 7.30 9.51
CA GLU A 115 -0.38 7.16 10.77
C GLU A 115 -1.90 7.12 10.59
N PHE A 116 -2.40 7.33 9.36
CA PHE A 116 -3.82 7.54 9.11
C PHE A 116 -4.70 6.36 9.58
N ALA A 117 -4.21 5.12 9.49
CA ALA A 117 -4.94 3.94 9.98
C ALA A 117 -5.23 3.97 11.49
N TYR A 118 -4.51 4.78 12.26
CA TYR A 118 -4.70 4.96 13.70
C TYR A 118 -5.47 6.24 14.05
N MET A 119 -5.84 7.04 13.04
CA MET A 119 -6.60 8.27 13.23
C MET A 119 -8.10 7.97 13.36
N PRO A 120 -8.87 8.76 14.14
CA PRO A 120 -10.32 8.59 14.24
C PRO A 120 -11.06 8.62 12.89
N GLU A 121 -10.55 9.41 11.95
CA GLU A 121 -11.09 9.60 10.61
C GLU A 121 -11.03 8.33 9.75
N TYR A 122 -10.20 7.34 10.11
CA TYR A 122 -10.16 6.05 9.43
C TYR A 122 -11.53 5.36 9.41
N ASN A 123 -12.28 5.42 10.51
CA ASN A 123 -13.61 4.82 10.59
C ASN A 123 -14.62 5.50 9.66
N SER A 124 -14.49 6.83 9.48
CA SER A 124 -15.30 7.58 8.53
C SER A 124 -14.97 7.18 7.08
N LEU A 125 -13.68 7.06 6.74
CA LEU A 125 -13.25 6.57 5.44
C LEU A 125 -13.79 5.17 5.17
N TYR A 126 -13.63 4.25 6.12
CA TYR A 126 -14.11 2.87 6.00
C TYR A 126 -15.62 2.85 5.73
N THR A 127 -16.41 3.63 6.48
CA THR A 127 -17.86 3.72 6.30
C THR A 127 -18.25 4.30 4.94
N GLU A 128 -17.55 5.34 4.46
CA GLU A 128 -17.80 5.91 3.12
C GLU A 128 -17.48 4.90 2.01
N ILE A 129 -16.38 4.15 2.13
CA ILE A 129 -16.04 3.08 1.18
C ILE A 129 -17.12 1.99 1.20
N THR A 130 -17.55 1.51 2.37
CA THR A 130 -18.62 0.52 2.48
C THR A 130 -19.91 1.00 1.80
N GLY A 131 -20.32 2.25 2.06
CA GLY A 131 -21.49 2.85 1.43
C GLY A 131 -21.35 2.96 -0.09
N PHE A 132 -20.17 3.35 -0.59
CA PHE A 132 -19.90 3.40 -2.03
C PHE A 132 -19.99 2.01 -2.67
N VAL A 133 -19.39 0.99 -2.06
CA VAL A 133 -19.40 -0.38 -2.58
C VAL A 133 -20.82 -0.95 -2.61
N GLN A 134 -21.62 -0.72 -1.56
CA GLN A 134 -23.03 -1.12 -1.53
C GLN A 134 -23.82 -0.50 -2.69
N LEU A 135 -23.70 0.82 -2.89
CA LEU A 135 -24.37 1.51 -4.00
C LEU A 135 -23.91 0.95 -5.35
N LYS A 136 -22.61 0.68 -5.49
CA LYS A 136 -22.06 0.17 -6.75
C LYS A 136 -22.59 -1.23 -7.08
N LEU A 137 -22.73 -2.08 -6.06
CA LEU A 137 -23.33 -3.39 -6.18
C LEU A 137 -24.81 -3.30 -6.58
N GLU A 138 -25.57 -2.36 -6.02
CA GLU A 138 -26.98 -2.14 -6.37
C GLU A 138 -27.16 -1.64 -7.81
N GLU A 139 -26.27 -0.77 -8.29
CA GLU A 139 -26.30 -0.23 -9.65
C GLU A 139 -25.95 -1.27 -10.71
N ASP A 140 -24.86 -2.02 -10.50
CA ASP A 140 -24.31 -2.94 -11.51
C ASP A 140 -24.84 -4.38 -11.35
N GLY A 141 -25.44 -4.70 -10.19
CA GLY A 141 -25.88 -6.04 -9.80
C GLY A 141 -24.73 -7.01 -9.43
N LYS A 142 -23.47 -6.56 -9.53
CA LYS A 142 -22.24 -7.29 -9.17
C LYS A 142 -21.04 -6.33 -9.07
N LEU A 143 -19.96 -6.79 -8.44
CA LEU A 143 -18.67 -6.08 -8.30
C LEU A 143 -17.56 -6.69 -9.17
#